data_AF-A0A4Q5UPK9-F1
#
_entry.id   AF-A0A4Q5UPK9-F1
#
_cell.length_a   1.000
_cell.length_b   1.000
_cell.length_c   1.000
_cell.angle_alpha   90.00
_cell.angle_beta   90.00
_cell.angle_gamma   90.00
#
_symmetry.space_group_name_H-M   'P 1'
#
loop_
_entity.id
_entity.type
_entity.pdbx_description
1 polymer ?
#
loop_
_entity_poly.entity_id
_entity_poly.type
_entity_poly.pdbx_seq_one_letter_code
_entity_poly.pdbx_strand_id
1 'polypeptide(L)' 'MDKTYKIAIIGLGYVGLPLAIAFAKKYKVVGFDIDINRIEELRTGTDSTL' A
#
# COMPACT_ATOMS: atom_id res chain seq x y z
N MET A 1 -13.31 24.41 2.97
CA MET A 1 -12.21 24.07 2.05
C MET A 1 -11.79 22.66 2.39
N ASP A 2 -12.21 21.68 1.60
CA ASP A 2 -11.99 20.27 1.92
C ASP A 2 -10.50 19.93 1.79
N LYS A 3 -9.87 19.57 2.92
CA LYS A 3 -8.48 19.09 2.92
C LYS A 3 -8.44 17.68 2.35
N THR A 4 -7.86 17.52 1.17
CA THR A 4 -7.53 16.20 0.62
C THR A 4 -6.21 15.73 1.22
N TYR A 5 -6.26 14.75 2.11
CA TYR A 5 -5.07 14.11 2.67
C TYR A 5 -4.50 13.07 1.69
N LYS A 6 -3.18 13.08 1.53
CA LYS A 6 -2.41 12.02 0.86
C LYS A 6 -1.67 11.23 1.93
N ILE A 7 -1.75 9.91 1.88
CA ILE A 7 -1.16 9.00 2.86
C ILE A 7 -0.03 8.22 2.19
N ALA A 8 1.11 8.11 2.86
CA ALA A 8 2.18 7.20 2.46
C ALA A 8 2.31 6.08 3.50
N ILE A 9 2.44 4.83 3.04
CA ILE A 9 2.72 3.68 3.90
C ILE A 9 4.06 3.09 3.48
N ILE A 10 4.97 2.98 4.45
CA ILE A 10 6.34 2.46 4.29
C ILE A 10 6.38 1.07 4.92
N GLY A 11 6.72 0.07 4.11
CA GLY A 11 6.61 -1.35 4.44
C GLY A 11 5.23 -1.87 4.04
N LEU A 12 5.19 -2.81 3.10
CA LEU A 12 3.97 -3.40 2.57
C LEU A 12 3.80 -4.85 3.01
N GLY A 13 4.37 -5.27 4.14
CA GLY A 13 4.18 -6.62 4.69
C GLY A 13 2.76 -6.86 5.25
N TYR A 14 2.65 -7.86 6.13
CA TYR A 14 1.39 -8.32 6.73
C TYR A 14 0.50 -7.21 7.30
N VAL A 15 1.08 -6.18 7.93
CA VAL A 15 0.32 -5.04 8.49
C VAL A 15 0.13 -3.93 7.47
N GLY A 16 1.19 -3.60 6.73
CA GLY A 16 1.23 -2.43 5.87
C GLY A 16 0.33 -2.51 4.65
N LEU A 17 0.27 -3.68 3.99
CA LEU A 17 -0.55 -3.86 2.79
C LEU A 17 -2.05 -3.80 3.09
N PRO A 18 -2.62 -4.54 4.08
CA PRO A 18 -4.03 -4.39 4.43
C PRO A 18 -4.39 -2.97 4.85
N LEU A 19 -3.48 -2.27 5.55
CA LEU A 19 -3.67 -0.88 5.95
C LEU A 19 -3.71 0.06 4.74
N ALA A 20 -2.81 -0.14 3.76
CA ALA A 20 -2.78 0.64 2.52
C ALA A 20 -4.09 0.48 1.74
N ILE A 21 -4.57 -0.76 1.62
CA ILE A 21 -5.84 -1.08 0.96
C ILE A 21 -7.01 -0.43 1.70
N ALA A 22 -7.05 -0.52 3.03
CA ALA A 22 -8.12 0.07 3.84
C ALA A 22 -8.19 1.60 3.67
N PHE A 23 -7.05 2.29 3.69
CA PHE A 23 -7.02 3.74 3.47
C PHE A 23 -7.28 4.14 2.03
N ALA A 24 -6.88 3.33 1.05
CA ALA A 24 -7.10 3.61 -0.37
C ALA A 24 -8.59 3.68 -0.74
N LYS A 25 -9.47 3.08 0.07
CA LYS A 25 -10.94 3.21 -0.07
C LYS A 25 -11.45 4.65 0.15
N LYS A 26 -10.68 5.51 0.84
CA LYS A 26 -11.11 6.87 1.23
C LYS A 26 -10.11 7.97 0.86
N TYR A 27 -8.82 7.65 0.80
CA TYR A 27 -7.75 8.62 0.58
C TYR A 27 -6.84 8.20 -0.57
N LYS A 28 -6.09 9.15 -1.15
CA LYS A 28 -5.00 8.82 -2.06
C LYS A 28 -3.85 8.24 -1.24
N VAL A 29 -3.49 6.99 -1.51
CA VAL A 29 -2.43 6.26 -0.81
C VAL A 29 -1.28 5.96 -1.76
N VAL A 30 -0.04 6.10 -1.28
CA VAL A 30 1.18 5.61 -1.92
C VAL A 30 1.79 4.55 -1.01
N GLY A 31 1.97 3.33 -1.53
CA GLY A 31 2.71 2.28 -0.86
C GLY A 31 4.17 2.27 -1.28
N PHE A 32 5.08 2.03 -0.34
CA PHE A 32 6.50 1.85 -0.59
C PHE A 32 7.00 0.62 0.17
N ASP A 33 7.83 -0.18 -0.47
CA ASP A 33 8.61 -1.24 0.14
C ASP A 33 10.03 -1.20 -0.44
N ILE A 34 11.01 -1.64 0.35
CA ILE A 34 12.41 -1.72 -0.10
C ILE A 34 12.63 -2.95 -1.00
N ASP A 35 11.80 -3.98 -0.85
CA ASP A 35 11.85 -5.17 -1.68
C ASP A 35 11.16 -4.94 -3.03
N ILE A 36 11.98 -4.86 -4.09
CA ILE A 36 11.49 -4.66 -5.45
C ILE A 36 10.65 -5.84 -5.96
N ASN A 37 10.95 -7.07 -5.53
CA ASN A 37 10.19 -8.25 -5.94
C ASN A 37 8.78 -8.18 -5.35
N ARG A 38 8.68 -7.78 -4.08
CA ARG A 38 7.39 -7.53 -3.42
C ARG A 38 6.58 -6.46 -4.16
N ILE A 39 7.21 -5.38 -4.59
CA ILE A 39 6.52 -4.33 -5.36
C ILE A 39 5.97 -4.86 -6.69
N GLU A 40 6.78 -5.61 -7.45
CA GLU A 40 6.34 -6.18 -8.73
C GLU A 40 5.22 -7.21 -8.55
N GLU A 41 5.33 -8.06 -7.53
CA GLU A 41 4.31 -9.03 -7.18
C GLU A 41 2.96 -8.35 -6.89
N LEU A 42 2.96 -7.36 -6.00
CA LEU A 42 1.76 -6.62 -5.62
C LEU A 42 1.17 -5.83 -6.80
N ARG A 43 2.00 -5.32 -7.73
CA ARG A 43 1.53 -4.68 -8.97
C ARG A 43 0.79 -5.64 -9.89
N THR A 44 1.13 -6.92 -9.87
CA THR A 44 0.40 -7.96 -10.60
C THR A 44 -0.81 -8.51 -9.83
N GLY A 45 -1.10 -7.99 -8.64
CA GLY A 45 -2.22 -8.42 -7.80
C GLY A 45 -1.99 -9.75 -7.09
N THR A 46 -0.73 -10.19 -6.99
CA THR A 46 -0.35 -11.41 -6.26
C THR A 46 0.23 -11.02 -4.89
N ASP A 47 -0.03 -11.82 -3.86
CA ASP A 47 0.63 -11.69 -2.55
C ASP A 47 0.95 -13.09 -2.01
N SER A 48 2.23 -13.44 -2.05
CA SER A 48 2.80 -14.73 -1.63
C SER A 48 3.01 -14.84 -0.14
N THR A 49 2.76 -13.76 0.61
CA THR A 49 2.93 -13.73 2.07
C THR A 49 1.67 -14.17 2.83
N LEU A 50 0.56 -14.47 2.14
CA LEU A 50 -0.71 -14.95 2.68
C LEU A 50 -1.24 -16.19 1.94
#